data_AF-A0A964BFV5-F1
#
_entry.id   AF-A0A964BFV5-F1
#
_cell.length_a   1.000
_cell.length_b   1.000
_cell.length_c   1.000
_cell.angle_alpha   90.00
_cell.angle_beta   90.00
_cell.angle_gamma   90.00
#
_symmetry.space_group_name_H-M   'P 1'
#
loop_
_entity.id
_entity.type
_entity.pdbx_description
1 polymer ?
#
loop_
_entity_poly.entity_id
_entity_poly.type
_entity_poly.pdbx_seq_one_letter_code
_entity_poly.pdbx_strand_id
1 'polypeptide(L)' 'MEQALINQLCDLTKRWNEHEDVPPSQQSECKQIGRKLNEAGGFKLMQNAYYEATAQNRAASVVAAYFDGIGDWRW' A
#
# COMPACT_ATOMS: atom_id res chain seq x y z
N MET A 1 -10.58 -4.05 12.36
CA MET A 1 -9.12 -4.22 12.12
C MET A 1 -8.74 -3.84 10.70
N GLU A 2 -9.51 -4.25 9.69
CA GLU A 2 -9.24 -3.98 8.27
C GLU A 2 -9.13 -2.48 7.94
N GLN A 3 -10.09 -1.65 8.36
CA GLN A 3 -10.05 -0.20 8.12
C GLN A 3 -8.82 0.49 8.72
N ALA A 4 -8.29 -0.02 9.84
CA ALA A 4 -7.11 0.56 10.48
C ALA A 4 -5.84 0.37 9.62
N LEU A 5 -5.74 -0.75 8.89
CA LEU A 5 -4.63 -1.00 7.97
C LEU A 5 -4.72 -0.12 6.72
N ILE A 6 -5.93 0.12 6.23
CA ILE A 6 -6.17 1.06 5.11
C ILE A 6 -5.75 2.47 5.52
N ASN A 7 -6.19 2.92 6.70
CA ASN A 7 -5.83 4.25 7.21
C ASN A 7 -4.31 4.40 7.39
N GLN A 8 -3.63 3.37 7.89
CA GLN A 8 -2.15 3.35 7.99
C GLN A 8 -1.49 3.49 6.62
N LEU A 9 -2.03 2.83 5.59
CA LEU A 9 -1.51 2.96 4.23
C LEU A 9 -1.72 4.37 3.66
N CYS A 10 -2.90 4.95 3.86
CA CYS A 10 -3.17 6.33 3.47
C CYS A 10 -2.22 7.31 4.19
N ASP A 11 -1.99 7.11 5.48
CA ASP A 11 -1.08 7.94 6.27
C ASP A 11 0.37 7.82 5.83
N LEU A 12 0.83 6.61 5.49
CA LEU A 12 2.18 6.34 5.01
C LEU A 12 2.41 7.05 3.67
N THR A 13 1.44 6.94 2.76
CA THR A 13 1.54 7.46 1.39
C THR A 13 1.25 8.96 1.28
N LYS A 14 0.71 9.63 2.31
CA LYS A 14 0.21 11.02 2.22
C LYS A 14 1.23 12.08 1.79
N ARG A 15 2.54 11.79 1.93
CA ARG A 15 3.64 12.70 1.55
C ARG A 15 4.44 12.21 0.35
N TRP A 16 4.01 11.14 -0.29
CA TRP A 16 4.71 10.58 -1.44
C TRP A 16 4.35 11.35 -2.70
N ASN A 17 5.23 11.24 -3.69
CA ASN A 17 5.07 11.77 -5.02
C ASN A 17 4.85 10.62 -6.01
N GLU A 18 3.91 10.77 -6.95
CA GLU A 18 3.58 9.72 -7.93
C GLU A 18 4.70 9.44 -8.94
N HIS A 19 5.72 10.30 -8.97
CA HIS A 19 6.88 10.18 -9.83
C HIS A 19 8.13 9.67 -9.08
N GLU A 20 8.03 9.40 -7.78
CA GLU A 20 9.15 8.98 -6.94
C GLU A 20 8.90 7.57 -6.39
N ASP A 21 9.99 6.80 -6.23
CA ASP A 21 9.94 5.49 -5.62
C ASP A 21 9.54 5.56 -4.14
N VAL A 22 9.10 4.42 -3.59
CA VAL A 22 8.88 4.30 -2.15
C VAL A 22 10.16 4.65 -1.40
N PRO A 23 10.14 5.62 -0.47
CA PRO A 23 11.32 6.00 0.29
C PRO A 23 11.94 4.77 0.99
N PRO A 24 13.27 4.53 0.90
CA PRO A 24 13.91 3.34 1.46
C PRO A 24 13.59 3.10 2.95
N SER A 25 13.45 4.17 3.73
CA SER A 25 13.07 4.11 5.15
C SER A 25 11.65 3.60 5.40
N GLN A 26 10.77 3.66 4.40
CA GLN A 26 9.34 3.34 4.50
C GLN A 26 8.94 2.07 3.73
N GLN A 27 9.85 1.49 2.95
CA GLN A 27 9.62 0.25 2.20
C GLN A 27 9.26 -0.93 3.12
N SER A 28 9.93 -1.06 4.26
CA SER A 28 9.66 -2.15 5.22
C SER A 28 8.24 -2.04 5.80
N GLU A 29 7.83 -0.83 6.19
CA GLU A 29 6.50 -0.56 6.74
C GLU A 29 5.41 -0.80 5.69
N CYS A 30 5.61 -0.31 4.46
CA CYS A 30 4.72 -0.56 3.32
C CYS A 30 4.53 -2.07 3.07
N LYS A 31 5.62 -2.84 3.06
CA LYS A 31 5.58 -4.32 2.93
C LYS A 31 4.78 -4.99 4.05
N GLN A 32 4.96 -4.54 5.29
CA GLN A 32 4.22 -5.09 6.43
C GLN A 32 2.73 -4.79 6.36
N ILE A 33 2.34 -3.58 5.95
CA ILE A 33 0.92 -3.23 5.76
C ILE A 33 0.30 -4.09 4.66
N GLY A 34 0.98 -4.26 3.52
CA GLY A 34 0.52 -5.13 2.44
C GLY A 34 0.33 -6.59 2.87
N ARG A 35 1.26 -7.13 3.67
CA ARG A 35 1.13 -8.48 4.28
C ARG A 35 -0.11 -8.59 5.14
N LYS A 36 -0.30 -7.66 6.07
CA LYS A 36 -1.46 -7.66 6.99
C LYS A 36 -2.79 -7.51 6.26
N LEU A 37 -2.85 -6.70 5.19
CA LEU A 37 -4.04 -6.57 4.35
C LEU A 37 -4.37 -7.89 3.64
N ASN A 38 -3.35 -8.56 3.09
CA ASN A 38 -3.54 -9.86 2.45
C ASN A 38 -3.96 -10.95 3.45
N GLU A 39 -3.34 -11.01 4.62
CA GLU A 39 -3.69 -11.95 5.68
C GLU A 39 -5.11 -11.72 6.22
N ALA A 40 -5.56 -10.46 6.29
CA ALA A 40 -6.88 -10.12 6.83
C ALA A 40 -8.03 -10.37 5.85
N GLY A 41 -7.88 -9.98 4.58
CA GLY A 41 -8.99 -10.00 3.61
C GLY A 41 -8.58 -10.37 2.19
N GLY A 42 -7.38 -10.93 2.03
CA GLY A 42 -6.83 -11.34 0.75
C GLY A 42 -6.64 -10.17 -0.23
N PHE A 43 -6.53 -10.54 -1.50
CA PHE A 43 -6.33 -9.59 -2.60
C PHE A 43 -7.42 -8.52 -2.70
N LYS A 44 -8.67 -8.86 -2.39
CA LYS A 44 -9.79 -7.90 -2.46
C LYS A 44 -9.60 -6.74 -1.47
N LEU A 45 -9.13 -7.04 -0.26
CA LEU A 45 -8.87 -5.99 0.72
C LEU A 45 -7.64 -5.16 0.33
N MET A 46 -6.61 -5.78 -0.26
CA MET A 46 -5.47 -5.03 -0.82
C MET A 46 -5.90 -4.08 -1.94
N GLN A 47 -6.78 -4.52 -2.85
CA GLN A 47 -7.34 -3.67 -3.90
C GLN A 47 -8.14 -2.51 -3.33
N ASN A 48 -9.00 -2.75 -2.34
CA ASN A 48 -9.75 -1.68 -1.69
C ASN A 48 -8.81 -0.66 -1.04
N ALA A 49 -7.80 -1.12 -0.30
CA ALA A 49 -6.80 -0.25 0.31
C ALA A 49 -6.05 0.58 -0.74
N TYR A 50 -5.69 -0.03 -1.87
CA TYR A 50 -5.07 0.66 -3.00
C TYR A 50 -5.98 1.76 -3.55
N TYR A 51 -7.24 1.47 -3.85
CA TYR A 51 -8.17 2.46 -4.42
C TYR A 51 -8.49 3.59 -3.43
N GLU A 52 -8.64 3.28 -2.15
CA GLU A 52 -8.83 4.31 -1.12
C GLU A 52 -7.60 5.20 -0.97
N ALA A 53 -6.40 4.61 -0.93
CA ALA A 53 -5.16 5.37 -0.84
C ALA A 53 -4.92 6.23 -2.10
N THR A 54 -5.16 5.71 -3.30
CA THR A 54 -5.04 6.48 -4.56
C THR A 54 -6.09 7.58 -4.70
N ALA A 55 -7.30 7.38 -4.15
CA ALA A 55 -8.31 8.43 -4.10
C ALA A 55 -7.91 9.61 -3.22
N GLN A 56 -7.09 9.37 -2.17
CA GLN A 56 -6.58 10.42 -1.28
C GLN A 56 -5.26 11.03 -1.78
N ASN A 57 -4.36 10.19 -2.32
CA ASN A 57 -3.12 10.61 -2.91
C ASN A 57 -2.76 9.71 -4.09
N ARG A 58 -2.69 10.28 -5.30
CA ARG A 58 -2.36 9.55 -6.52
C ARG A 58 -1.00 8.85 -6.45
N ALA A 59 -0.07 9.32 -5.61
CA ALA A 59 1.22 8.68 -5.35
C ALA A 59 1.12 7.30 -4.69
N ALA A 60 0.00 6.97 -4.07
CA ALA A 60 -0.24 5.61 -3.57
C ALA A 60 -0.32 4.57 -4.72
N SER A 61 -0.38 5.01 -5.98
CA SER A 61 -0.30 4.11 -7.14
C SER A 61 1.04 3.36 -7.23
N VAL A 62 2.10 3.89 -6.61
CA VAL A 62 3.41 3.24 -6.47
C VAL A 62 3.29 1.96 -5.62
N VAL A 63 2.30 1.87 -4.75
CA VAL A 63 1.96 0.71 -3.91
C VAL A 63 1.15 -0.32 -4.72
N ALA A 64 1.48 -0.56 -5.99
CA ALA A 64 0.69 -1.46 -6.83
C ALA A 64 0.69 -2.91 -6.30
N ALA A 65 -0.50 -3.44 -6.00
CA ALA A 65 -0.71 -4.80 -5.52
C ALA A 65 -0.57 -5.82 -6.67
N TYR A 66 0.64 -6.27 -6.96
CA TYR A 66 0.85 -7.38 -7.91
C TYR A 66 0.82 -8.74 -7.22
N PHE A 67 0.03 -9.64 -7.81
CA PHE A 67 -0.36 -10.97 -7.30
C PHE A 67 0.68 -12.07 -7.59
N ASP A 68 1.98 -11.79 -7.45
CA ASP A 68 3.02 -12.81 -7.71
C ASP A 68 4.07 -12.96 -6.60
N GLY A 69 3.73 -12.45 -5.42
CA GLY A 69 4.60 -12.52 -4.27
C GLY A 69 4.21 -11.41 -3.31
N ILE A 70 3.82 -11.78 -2.10
CA ILE A 70 3.58 -10.81 -1.06
C ILE A 70 4.89 -10.04 -0.78
N GLY A 71 5.08 -8.87 -1.40
CA GLY A 71 6.15 -7.93 -1.06
C GLY A 71 7.09 -7.43 -2.17
N ASP A 72 6.83 -7.66 -3.45
CA ASP A 72 7.56 -6.98 -4.54
C ASP A 72 6.65 -5.95 -5.23
N TRP A 73 6.69 -4.76 -4.64
CA TRP A 73 6.21 -3.51 -5.20
C TRP A 73 7.18 -3.14 -6.33
N ARG A 74 6.68 -2.66 -7.48
CA ARG A 74 7.54 -2.22 -8.58
C ARG A 74 8.61 -1.25 -8.07
N TRP A 75 9.86 -1.61 -8.32
CA TRP A 75 11.03 -0.74 -8.21
C TRP A 75 11.21 0.00 -9.53
#